data_AF-A0A661NQK5-F1
#
_entry.id   AF-A0A661NQK5-F1
#
_cell.length_a   1.000
_cell.length_b   1.000
_cell.length_c   1.000
_cell.angle_alpha   90.00
_cell.angle_beta   90.00
_cell.angle_gamma   90.00
#
_symmetry.space_group_name_H-M   'P 1'
#
loop_
_entity.id
_entity.type
_entity.pdbx_description
1 polymer ?
#
loop_
_entity_poly.entity_id
_entity_poly.type
_entity_poly.pdbx_seq_one_letter_code
_entity_poly.pdbx_strand_id
1 'polypeptide(L)'
;MQDAGKNTRRWYWLLLLLATWLLVVLLAVGWRELHPQWRTLQRRAAAGRQDAPWLGMIFSEPDCSGDVNRCRTCHFPGQEHPAAMRSHLDNQSGCSHCHGGTGRALVIPAAHSLPGTRLVDPLMYQPFVQASCAGCHLPGEKPGSERLARGAMLFLRLGCSLCHPLGTGGRGGFDFGPDLSTMGRRSTEELRTAIIDPRRDFAASTMPSFATSFATHPEQLDDLLVFLLSLSLPPLDPGGDGWCRSRAGRWQGLVEQHCSACHNLAGRRAGGTFRHRCSYLLERGAELNCSRCHRQASSADSDDDCPLLEQHRRNCVVCHRQARGERS
;
A
#
# COMPACT_ATOMS: atom_id res chain seq x y z
N MET A 1 -58.26 17.43 -43.39
CA MET A 1 -57.94 15.99 -43.27
C MET A 1 -56.60 15.56 -43.91
N GLN A 2 -55.89 16.40 -44.70
CA GLN A 2 -54.61 16.01 -45.33
C GLN A 2 -53.37 16.10 -44.43
N ASP A 3 -53.40 16.81 -43.30
CA ASP A 3 -52.23 16.97 -42.42
C ASP A 3 -51.99 15.80 -41.45
N ALA A 4 -53.02 15.02 -41.13
CA ALA A 4 -52.90 13.88 -40.21
C ALA A 4 -51.98 12.76 -40.77
N GLY A 5 -52.00 12.53 -42.09
CA GLY A 5 -51.19 11.49 -42.75
C GLY A 5 -49.71 11.84 -42.94
N LYS A 6 -49.37 13.14 -42.99
CA LYS A 6 -47.96 13.59 -43.04
C LYS A 6 -47.28 13.40 -41.69
N ASN A 7 -48.03 13.58 -40.60
CA ASN A 7 -47.50 13.46 -39.25
C ASN A 7 -47.21 11.99 -38.88
N THR A 8 -48.07 11.05 -39.27
CA THR A 8 -47.85 9.62 -39.06
C THR A 8 -46.65 9.08 -39.84
N ARG A 9 -46.46 9.51 -41.10
CA ARG A 9 -45.29 9.13 -41.90
C ARG A 9 -43.97 9.61 -41.29
N ARG A 10 -43.95 10.80 -40.67
CA ARG A 10 -42.79 11.31 -39.92
C ARG A 10 -42.47 10.46 -38.69
N TRP A 11 -43.49 10.03 -37.95
CA TRP A 11 -43.31 9.11 -36.81
C TRP A 11 -42.75 7.75 -37.21
N TYR A 12 -43.22 7.16 -38.32
CA TYR A 12 -42.64 5.91 -38.83
C TYR A 12 -41.16 6.05 -39.19
N TRP A 13 -40.77 7.16 -39.84
CA TRP A 13 -39.37 7.44 -40.11
C TRP A 13 -38.53 7.64 -38.84
N LEU A 14 -39.05 8.34 -37.83
CA LEU A 14 -38.36 8.50 -36.55
C LEU A 14 -38.18 7.16 -35.83
N LEU A 15 -39.20 6.31 -35.82
CA LEU A 15 -39.13 4.96 -35.23
C LEU A 15 -38.14 4.07 -35.98
N LEU A 16 -38.14 4.11 -37.32
CA LEU A 16 -37.16 3.39 -38.14
C LEU A 16 -35.73 3.87 -37.87
N LEU A 17 -35.51 5.19 -37.79
CA LEU A 17 -34.20 5.76 -37.46
C LEU A 17 -33.74 5.34 -36.05
N LEU A 18 -34.63 5.40 -35.05
CA LEU A 18 -34.33 4.96 -33.69
C LEU A 18 -34.02 3.46 -33.63
N ALA A 19 -34.82 2.63 -34.31
CA ALA A 19 -34.61 1.18 -34.36
C ALA A 19 -33.30 0.81 -35.08
N THR A 20 -32.99 1.51 -36.17
CA THR A 20 -31.72 1.32 -36.91
C THR A 20 -30.54 1.76 -36.06
N TRP A 21 -30.65 2.89 -35.38
CA TRP A 21 -29.63 3.37 -34.44
C TRP A 21 -29.41 2.37 -33.30
N LEU A 22 -30.48 1.86 -32.69
CA LEU A 22 -30.40 0.84 -31.65
C LEU A 22 -29.75 -0.45 -32.16
N LEU A 23 -30.10 -0.92 -33.36
CA LEU A 23 -29.49 -2.10 -33.97
C LEU A 23 -27.99 -1.90 -34.21
N VAL A 24 -27.58 -0.74 -34.75
CA VAL A 24 -26.17 -0.41 -34.95
C VAL A 24 -25.41 -0.37 -33.62
N VAL A 25 -25.99 0.21 -32.58
CA VAL A 25 -25.40 0.23 -31.23
C VAL A 25 -25.25 -1.20 -30.69
N LEU A 26 -26.28 -2.05 -30.80
CA LEU A 26 -26.22 -3.44 -30.35
C LEU A 26 -25.19 -4.26 -31.12
N LEU A 27 -25.10 -4.09 -32.45
CA LEU A 27 -24.07 -4.73 -33.27
C LEU A 27 -22.66 -4.26 -32.89
N ALA A 28 -22.49 -2.96 -32.62
CA ALA A 28 -21.21 -2.42 -32.16
C ALA A 28 -20.81 -2.97 -30.79
N VAL A 29 -21.76 -3.10 -29.85
CA VAL A 29 -21.54 -3.72 -28.53
C VAL A 29 -21.18 -5.21 -28.71
N GLY A 30 -21.96 -5.95 -29.49
CA GLY A 30 -21.71 -7.37 -29.77
C GLY A 30 -20.33 -7.61 -30.41
N TRP A 31 -19.95 -6.77 -31.38
CA TRP A 31 -18.61 -6.82 -31.98
C TRP A 31 -17.51 -6.58 -30.94
N ARG A 32 -17.69 -5.59 -30.06
CA ARG A 32 -16.72 -5.27 -28.99
C ARG A 32 -16.56 -6.43 -28.00
N GLU A 33 -17.65 -7.10 -27.64
CA GLU A 33 -17.64 -8.27 -26.76
C GLU A 33 -17.03 -9.52 -27.42
N LEU A 34 -17.19 -9.69 -28.72
CA LEU A 34 -16.57 -10.79 -29.49
C LEU A 34 -15.10 -10.54 -29.80
N HIS A 35 -14.65 -9.28 -29.80
CA HIS A 35 -13.27 -8.89 -30.09
C HIS A 35 -12.63 -8.09 -28.93
N PRO A 36 -12.54 -8.66 -27.71
CA PRO A 36 -11.97 -7.96 -26.57
C PRO A 36 -10.47 -7.73 -26.77
N GLN A 37 -9.99 -6.60 -26.24
CA GLN A 37 -8.61 -6.11 -26.43
C GLN A 37 -7.54 -7.13 -26.03
N TRP A 38 -7.79 -7.96 -25.02
CA TRP A 38 -6.85 -8.98 -24.56
C TRP A 38 -6.58 -10.06 -25.61
N ARG A 39 -7.52 -10.38 -26.52
CA ARG A 39 -7.30 -11.38 -27.59
C ARG A 39 -6.20 -10.94 -28.55
N THR A 40 -6.19 -9.67 -28.92
CA THR A 40 -5.17 -9.11 -29.82
C THR A 40 -3.80 -9.12 -29.13
N LEU A 41 -3.75 -8.75 -27.85
CA LEU A 41 -2.51 -8.77 -27.06
C LEU A 41 -1.96 -10.20 -26.89
N GLN A 42 -2.81 -11.16 -26.57
CA GLN A 42 -2.43 -12.57 -26.47
C GLN A 42 -1.92 -13.12 -27.80
N ARG A 43 -2.59 -12.84 -28.92
CA ARG A 43 -2.12 -13.26 -30.25
C ARG A 43 -0.75 -12.67 -30.57
N ARG A 44 -0.52 -11.38 -30.27
CA ARG A 44 0.79 -10.73 -30.46
C ARG A 44 1.87 -11.33 -29.58
N ALA A 45 1.55 -11.67 -28.33
CA ALA A 45 2.50 -12.30 -27.42
C ALA A 45 2.81 -13.76 -27.78
N ALA A 46 1.82 -14.50 -28.26
CA ALA A 46 1.97 -15.88 -28.74
C ALA A 46 2.74 -15.94 -30.07
N ALA A 47 2.63 -14.92 -30.92
CA ALA A 47 3.31 -14.86 -32.23
C ALA A 47 4.85 -14.84 -32.16
N GLY A 48 5.46 -14.85 -30.97
CA GLY A 48 6.91 -14.92 -30.78
C GLY A 48 7.40 -16.02 -29.83
N ARG A 49 6.54 -16.95 -29.37
CA ARG A 49 6.93 -18.04 -28.45
C ARG A 49 6.19 -19.33 -28.83
N GLN A 50 6.91 -20.37 -29.22
CA GLN A 50 6.35 -21.65 -29.69
C GLN A 50 5.95 -22.59 -28.54
N ASP A 51 6.22 -22.18 -27.31
CA ASP A 51 6.35 -23.01 -26.12
C ASP A 51 5.47 -22.51 -24.95
N ALA A 52 4.31 -21.89 -25.27
CA ALA A 52 3.38 -21.38 -24.26
C ALA A 52 2.02 -22.12 -24.25
N PRO A 53 1.96 -23.39 -23.79
CA PRO A 53 0.72 -24.17 -23.69
C PRO A 53 -0.26 -23.64 -22.62
N TRP A 54 0.14 -22.65 -21.82
CA TRP A 54 -0.64 -21.99 -20.76
C TRP A 54 -1.40 -20.73 -21.22
N LEU A 55 -1.46 -20.43 -22.52
CA LEU A 55 -2.22 -19.31 -23.10
C LEU A 55 -3.76 -19.51 -23.06
N GLY A 56 -4.25 -20.40 -22.20
CA GLY A 56 -5.66 -20.47 -21.82
C GLY A 56 -6.00 -19.38 -20.81
N MET A 57 -7.28 -19.01 -20.72
CA MET A 57 -7.80 -18.30 -19.55
C MET A 57 -7.32 -19.03 -18.30
N ILE A 58 -6.26 -18.54 -17.65
CA ILE A 58 -5.87 -19.07 -16.36
C ILE A 58 -7.03 -18.70 -15.45
N PHE A 59 -7.83 -19.70 -15.07
CA PHE A 59 -8.70 -19.62 -13.92
C PHE A 59 -7.77 -19.32 -12.76
N SER A 60 -7.58 -18.04 -12.45
CA SER A 60 -6.86 -17.64 -11.26
C SER A 60 -7.74 -18.10 -10.12
N GLU A 61 -7.31 -19.14 -9.41
CA GLU A 61 -7.81 -19.38 -8.07
C GLU A 61 -7.76 -18.05 -7.30
N PRO A 62 -8.74 -17.76 -6.43
CA PRO A 62 -8.69 -16.59 -5.57
C PRO A 62 -7.32 -16.54 -4.88
N ASP A 63 -6.66 -15.38 -4.94
CA ASP A 63 -5.41 -15.20 -4.20
C ASP A 63 -5.70 -15.16 -2.69
N CYS A 64 -4.65 -14.93 -1.90
CA CYS A 64 -4.77 -14.80 -0.44
C CYS A 64 -5.78 -13.74 0.05
N SER A 65 -6.20 -12.80 -0.79
CA SER A 65 -7.25 -11.82 -0.47
C SER A 65 -8.65 -12.26 -0.95
N GLY A 66 -8.78 -13.47 -1.48
CA GLY A 66 -10.00 -13.96 -2.13
C GLY A 66 -10.25 -13.30 -3.48
N ASP A 67 -9.27 -12.59 -4.05
CA ASP A 67 -9.42 -11.82 -5.27
C ASP A 67 -8.86 -12.58 -6.49
N VAL A 68 -9.53 -12.45 -7.63
CA VAL A 68 -9.12 -13.11 -8.87
C VAL A 68 -8.20 -12.18 -9.66
N ASN A 69 -6.94 -12.57 -9.83
CA ASN A 69 -5.96 -11.79 -10.57
C ASN A 69 -5.78 -12.26 -12.03
N ARG A 70 -6.08 -11.40 -13.00
CA ARG A 70 -6.00 -11.67 -14.44
C ARG A 70 -4.81 -11.01 -15.13
N CYS A 71 -3.85 -10.45 -14.40
CA CYS A 71 -2.69 -9.74 -14.97
C CYS A 71 -1.89 -10.63 -15.95
N ARG A 72 -1.82 -11.95 -15.67
CA ARG A 72 -1.16 -12.94 -16.54
C ARG A 72 -1.81 -13.15 -17.91
N THR A 73 -3.03 -12.66 -18.10
CA THR A 73 -3.69 -12.67 -19.42
C THR A 73 -2.95 -11.82 -20.44
N CYS A 74 -2.27 -10.76 -19.98
CA CYS A 74 -1.51 -9.83 -20.82
C CYS A 74 -0.01 -9.77 -20.46
N HIS A 75 0.36 -9.94 -19.18
CA HIS A 75 1.73 -9.88 -18.69
C HIS A 75 2.29 -11.28 -18.46
N PHE A 76 3.36 -11.62 -19.18
CA PHE A 76 4.04 -12.90 -18.98
C PHE A 76 5.14 -12.73 -17.93
N PRO A 77 5.22 -13.60 -16.91
CA PRO A 77 6.31 -13.60 -15.96
C PRO A 77 7.59 -14.05 -16.67
N GLY A 78 8.30 -13.08 -17.23
CA GLY A 78 9.68 -13.21 -17.70
C GLY A 78 10.57 -12.08 -17.18
N GLN A 79 10.04 -11.27 -16.25
CA GLN A 79 10.78 -10.19 -15.60
C GLN A 79 11.27 -10.64 -14.24
N GLU A 80 12.55 -10.39 -13.99
CA GLU A 80 13.29 -10.76 -12.79
C GLU A 80 12.59 -10.21 -11.54
N HIS A 81 11.85 -11.07 -10.85
CA HIS A 81 11.45 -10.78 -9.48
C HIS A 81 12.66 -10.99 -8.58
N PRO A 82 12.87 -10.17 -7.54
CA PRO A 82 13.92 -10.42 -6.57
C PRO A 82 13.83 -11.84 -6.05
N ALA A 83 14.95 -12.54 -5.89
CA ALA A 83 14.97 -13.93 -5.43
C ALA A 83 14.18 -14.12 -4.11
N ALA A 84 14.16 -13.09 -3.27
CA ALA A 84 13.38 -13.02 -2.03
C ALA A 84 11.85 -13.18 -2.22
N MET A 85 11.33 -12.96 -3.44
CA MET A 85 9.90 -13.09 -3.77
C MET A 85 9.51 -14.47 -4.32
N ARG A 86 10.45 -15.39 -4.60
CA ARG A 86 10.10 -16.75 -5.10
C ARG A 86 9.07 -17.44 -4.20
N SER A 87 9.25 -17.37 -2.88
CA SER A 87 8.32 -17.97 -1.92
C SER A 87 6.90 -17.40 -1.95
N HIS A 88 6.69 -16.21 -2.53
CA HIS A 88 5.37 -15.59 -2.68
C HIS A 88 4.72 -16.03 -4.00
N LEU A 89 5.53 -16.11 -5.06
CA LEU A 89 5.10 -16.53 -6.40
C LEU A 89 4.74 -18.01 -6.47
N ASP A 90 5.51 -18.85 -5.78
CA ASP A 90 5.26 -20.30 -5.72
C ASP A 90 3.96 -20.62 -4.93
N ASN A 91 3.53 -19.71 -4.05
CA ASN A 91 2.34 -19.84 -3.20
C ASN A 91 1.11 -19.07 -3.74
N GLN A 92 1.08 -18.75 -5.03
CA GLN A 92 -0.06 -18.11 -5.70
C GLN A 92 -0.43 -16.69 -5.22
N SER A 93 0.54 -15.89 -4.73
CA SER A 93 0.27 -14.47 -4.47
C SER A 93 -0.11 -13.76 -5.78
N GLY A 94 -1.32 -13.20 -5.85
CA GLY A 94 -1.78 -12.45 -7.02
C GLY A 94 -0.89 -11.23 -7.31
N CYS A 95 -0.68 -10.89 -8.58
CA CYS A 95 0.21 -9.78 -8.97
C CYS A 95 -0.19 -8.43 -8.33
N SER A 96 -1.49 -8.22 -8.17
CA SER A 96 -2.07 -6.99 -7.58
C SER A 96 -1.78 -6.85 -6.09
N HIS A 97 -1.47 -7.94 -5.40
CA HIS A 97 -1.09 -7.85 -3.99
C HIS A 97 0.20 -7.03 -3.82
N CYS A 98 1.19 -7.27 -4.68
CA CYS A 98 2.44 -6.52 -4.66
C CYS A 98 2.36 -5.24 -5.48
N HIS A 99 1.79 -5.31 -6.68
CA HIS A 99 1.80 -4.22 -7.64
C HIS A 99 0.59 -3.29 -7.56
N GLY A 100 -0.42 -3.57 -6.75
CA GLY A 100 -1.69 -2.83 -6.80
C GLY A 100 -2.43 -3.05 -8.13
N GLY A 101 -3.25 -2.09 -8.53
CA GLY A 101 -4.11 -2.26 -9.69
C GLY A 101 -5.32 -3.15 -9.41
N THR A 102 -6.21 -3.25 -10.39
CA THR A 102 -7.43 -4.04 -10.27
C THR A 102 -7.29 -5.36 -11.01
N GLY A 103 -6.81 -6.40 -10.32
CA GLY A 103 -6.54 -7.72 -10.90
C GLY A 103 -7.73 -8.36 -11.62
N ARG A 104 -8.96 -8.08 -11.17
CA ARG A 104 -10.20 -8.61 -11.77
C ARG A 104 -10.69 -7.86 -13.01
N ALA A 105 -10.11 -6.71 -13.32
CA ALA A 105 -10.58 -5.87 -14.41
C ALA A 105 -10.36 -6.53 -15.78
N LEU A 106 -11.30 -6.32 -16.70
CA LEU A 106 -11.30 -6.94 -18.04
C LEU A 106 -10.70 -6.03 -19.13
N VAL A 107 -10.34 -4.79 -18.78
CA VAL A 107 -9.78 -3.80 -19.71
C VAL A 107 -8.56 -3.11 -19.10
N ILE A 108 -7.58 -2.79 -19.94
CA ILE A 108 -6.28 -2.24 -19.52
C ILE A 108 -6.42 -0.98 -18.65
N PRO A 109 -7.25 0.02 -19.02
CA PRO A 109 -7.35 1.23 -18.22
C PRO A 109 -7.83 0.95 -16.80
N ALA A 110 -8.78 0.03 -16.65
CA ALA A 110 -9.32 -0.37 -15.35
C ALA A 110 -8.34 -1.24 -14.55
N ALA A 111 -7.65 -2.17 -15.22
CA ALA A 111 -6.65 -3.03 -14.56
C ALA A 111 -5.50 -2.22 -13.97
N HIS A 112 -5.08 -1.15 -14.65
CA HIS A 112 -4.00 -0.27 -14.18
C HIS A 112 -4.51 0.95 -13.39
N SER A 113 -5.83 1.05 -13.18
CA SER A 113 -6.49 2.20 -12.53
C SER A 113 -6.06 3.55 -13.11
N LEU A 114 -6.06 3.65 -14.45
CA LEU A 114 -5.73 4.89 -15.17
C LEU A 114 -6.77 6.00 -14.90
N PRO A 115 -6.40 7.28 -15.11
CA PRO A 115 -7.34 8.39 -15.00
C PRO A 115 -8.62 8.16 -15.80
N GLY A 116 -9.77 8.48 -15.20
CA GLY A 116 -11.10 8.26 -15.79
C GLY A 116 -11.74 6.90 -15.47
N THR A 117 -11.06 6.04 -14.70
CA THR A 117 -11.65 4.82 -14.15
C THR A 117 -12.22 5.06 -12.75
N ARG A 118 -13.23 4.29 -12.33
CA ARG A 118 -13.82 4.35 -10.99
C ARG A 118 -13.02 3.54 -9.94
N LEU A 119 -11.87 2.99 -10.32
CA LEU A 119 -11.07 2.08 -9.51
C LEU A 119 -9.93 2.86 -8.86
N VAL A 120 -9.65 2.56 -7.60
CA VAL A 120 -8.83 3.43 -6.72
C VAL A 120 -7.48 2.85 -6.33
N ASP A 121 -7.16 1.61 -6.73
CA ASP A 121 -5.86 1.01 -6.43
C ASP A 121 -4.89 1.21 -7.62
N PRO A 122 -3.98 2.20 -7.60
CA PRO A 122 -3.06 2.45 -8.70
C PRO A 122 -2.06 1.31 -8.86
N LEU A 123 -1.75 0.97 -10.11
CA LEU A 123 -0.64 0.04 -10.39
C LEU A 123 0.69 0.72 -10.06
N MET A 124 1.43 0.14 -9.12
CA MET A 124 2.74 0.58 -8.68
C MET A 124 3.86 -0.09 -9.47
N TYR A 125 4.84 0.73 -9.81
CA TYR A 125 6.13 0.32 -10.34
C TYR A 125 7.21 0.49 -9.27
N GLN A 126 8.42 -0.01 -9.53
CA GLN A 126 9.57 0.36 -8.70
C GLN A 126 9.73 1.90 -8.70
N PRO A 127 10.05 2.52 -7.55
CA PRO A 127 10.33 1.90 -6.25
C PRO A 127 9.10 1.55 -5.38
N PHE A 128 7.91 2.04 -5.76
CA PHE A 128 6.71 2.06 -4.91
C PHE A 128 6.13 0.68 -4.60
N VAL A 129 6.44 -0.35 -5.39
CA VAL A 129 6.05 -1.75 -5.11
C VAL A 129 6.53 -2.25 -3.74
N GLN A 130 7.62 -1.67 -3.19
CA GLN A 130 8.12 -2.02 -1.85
C GLN A 130 7.13 -1.65 -0.74
N ALA A 131 6.17 -0.75 -0.99
CA ALA A 131 5.13 -0.39 -0.03
C ALA A 131 4.32 -1.62 0.39
N SER A 132 4.09 -2.54 -0.55
CA SER A 132 3.31 -3.76 -0.35
C SER A 132 3.95 -4.76 0.60
N CYS A 133 5.27 -4.66 0.83
CA CYS A 133 5.93 -5.46 1.85
C CYS A 133 5.32 -5.20 3.25
N ALA A 134 4.87 -3.97 3.53
CA ALA A 134 4.28 -3.59 4.82
C ALA A 134 2.97 -4.33 5.13
N GLY A 135 2.29 -4.86 4.11
CA GLY A 135 1.06 -5.63 4.30
C GLY A 135 1.27 -6.91 5.12
N CYS A 136 2.49 -7.46 5.10
CA CYS A 136 2.85 -8.70 5.81
C CYS A 136 4.11 -8.61 6.67
N HIS A 137 5.01 -7.68 6.36
CA HIS A 137 6.33 -7.54 6.94
C HIS A 137 6.52 -6.19 7.60
N LEU A 138 7.29 -6.15 8.68
CA LEU A 138 7.73 -4.87 9.21
C LEU A 138 8.69 -4.19 8.22
N PRO A 139 8.68 -2.84 8.11
CA PRO A 139 9.70 -2.11 7.37
C PRO A 139 11.12 -2.59 7.71
N GLY A 140 11.86 -3.07 6.71
CA GLY A 140 13.23 -3.58 6.89
C GLY A 140 13.35 -5.01 7.41
N GLU A 141 12.25 -5.75 7.57
CA GLU A 141 12.29 -7.16 8.00
C GLU A 141 12.91 -8.08 6.93
N LYS A 142 12.63 -7.80 5.64
CA LYS A 142 13.02 -8.63 4.50
C LYS A 142 13.80 -7.85 3.44
N PRO A 143 14.73 -8.51 2.72
CA PRO A 143 15.35 -7.93 1.53
C PRO A 143 14.30 -7.49 0.51
N GLY A 144 14.53 -6.37 -0.17
CA GLY A 144 13.58 -5.74 -1.08
C GLY A 144 12.60 -4.77 -0.41
N SER A 145 12.74 -4.51 0.90
CA SER A 145 11.94 -3.51 1.65
C SER A 145 12.79 -2.33 2.16
N GLU A 146 13.96 -2.11 1.58
CA GLU A 146 14.93 -1.12 2.05
C GLU A 146 14.40 0.31 1.94
N ARG A 147 13.69 0.64 0.86
CA ARG A 147 13.07 1.95 0.67
C ARG A 147 11.93 2.17 1.66
N LEU A 148 11.13 1.13 1.90
CA LEU A 148 10.08 1.15 2.91
C LEU A 148 10.67 1.43 4.31
N ALA A 149 11.78 0.79 4.66
CA ALA A 149 12.48 1.04 5.92
C ALA A 149 12.99 2.47 6.03
N ARG A 150 13.65 2.99 4.98
CA ARG A 150 14.15 4.38 4.95
C ARG A 150 13.00 5.40 4.99
N GLY A 151 11.88 5.13 4.35
CA GLY A 151 10.69 5.95 4.40
C GLY A 151 10.10 6.05 5.81
N ALA A 152 9.97 4.91 6.49
CA ALA A 152 9.52 4.87 7.89
C ALA A 152 10.44 5.71 8.80
N MET A 153 11.74 5.69 8.52
CA MET A 153 12.72 6.52 9.24
C MET A 153 12.56 8.01 8.96
N LEU A 154 12.38 8.38 7.69
CA LEU A 154 12.16 9.77 7.30
C LEU A 154 10.88 10.32 7.93
N PHE A 155 9.81 9.52 7.95
CA PHE A 155 8.55 9.87 8.60
C PHE A 155 8.75 10.27 10.08
N LEU A 156 9.58 9.53 10.81
CA LEU A 156 9.93 9.86 12.19
C LEU A 156 10.87 11.07 12.30
N ARG A 157 11.93 11.11 11.49
CA ARG A 157 12.96 12.17 11.56
C ARG A 157 12.44 13.55 11.18
N LEU A 158 11.52 13.59 10.22
CA LEU A 158 10.86 14.82 9.77
C LEU A 158 9.70 15.23 10.69
N GLY A 159 9.40 14.43 11.72
CA GLY A 159 8.35 14.74 12.69
C GLY A 159 6.92 14.57 12.16
N CYS A 160 6.74 13.83 11.06
CA CYS A 160 5.42 13.63 10.44
C CYS A 160 4.44 13.00 11.43
N SER A 161 4.91 12.11 12.32
CA SER A 161 4.09 11.45 13.36
C SER A 161 3.51 12.40 14.40
N LEU A 162 4.04 13.62 14.55
CA LEU A 162 3.54 14.61 15.51
C LEU A 162 2.18 15.17 15.08
N CYS A 163 2.00 15.36 13.76
CA CYS A 163 0.76 15.83 13.14
C CYS A 163 -0.10 14.67 12.62
N HIS A 164 0.53 13.59 12.15
CA HIS A 164 -0.10 12.41 11.56
C HIS A 164 0.14 11.16 12.43
N PRO A 165 -0.52 11.04 13.60
CA PRO A 165 -0.34 9.89 14.49
C PRO A 165 -0.93 8.61 13.89
N LEU A 166 -0.22 7.48 14.03
CA LEU A 166 -0.57 6.18 13.43
C LEU A 166 -1.28 5.20 14.41
N GLY A 167 -1.62 5.64 15.63
CA GLY A 167 -2.23 4.79 16.67
C GLY A 167 -3.76 4.62 16.53
N THR A 168 -4.31 3.58 17.17
CA THR A 168 -5.77 3.35 17.20
C THR A 168 -6.48 4.45 17.98
N GLY A 169 -7.23 5.29 17.27
CA GLY A 169 -7.82 6.53 17.80
C GLY A 169 -6.86 7.71 17.77
N GLY A 170 -5.85 7.69 16.89
CA GLY A 170 -5.07 8.85 16.54
C GLY A 170 -6.02 10.03 16.37
N ARG A 171 -5.77 11.11 17.11
CA ARG A 171 -6.48 12.39 16.94
C ARG A 171 -6.08 13.04 15.62
N GLY A 172 -6.00 12.25 14.54
CA GLY A 172 -6.01 12.77 13.20
C GLY A 172 -7.31 13.54 13.05
N GLY A 173 -7.19 14.84 12.82
CA GLY A 173 -8.25 15.80 12.97
C GLY A 173 -7.84 17.13 12.40
N PHE A 174 -8.82 18.01 12.18
CA PHE A 174 -8.66 19.30 11.52
C PHE A 174 -7.51 20.15 12.12
N ASP A 175 -7.23 19.99 13.42
CA ASP A 175 -6.28 20.83 14.17
C ASP A 175 -4.80 20.39 14.08
N PHE A 176 -4.49 19.15 13.68
CA PHE A 176 -3.11 18.64 13.67
C PHE A 176 -2.68 18.05 12.32
N GLY A 177 -3.50 17.17 11.73
CA GLY A 177 -3.20 16.48 10.49
C GLY A 177 -4.12 15.28 10.31
N PRO A 178 -4.50 14.92 9.09
CA PRO A 178 -5.39 13.78 8.83
C PRO A 178 -4.71 12.43 9.09
N ASP A 179 -5.52 11.41 9.41
CA ASP A 179 -5.05 10.02 9.53
C ASP A 179 -4.63 9.47 8.15
N LEU A 180 -3.34 9.19 8.00
CA LEU A 180 -2.75 8.72 6.75
C LEU A 180 -3.05 7.24 6.46
N SER A 181 -3.51 6.46 7.45
CA SER A 181 -3.85 5.05 7.26
C SER A 181 -5.19 4.82 6.56
N THR A 182 -6.07 5.83 6.61
CA THR A 182 -7.44 5.75 6.07
C THR A 182 -7.62 6.52 4.76
N MET A 183 -6.57 7.15 4.24
CA MET A 183 -6.63 7.95 3.00
C MET A 183 -6.80 7.14 1.72
N GLY A 184 -6.63 5.81 1.78
CA GLY A 184 -6.50 4.97 0.60
C GLY A 184 -5.23 5.27 -0.21
N ARG A 185 -4.94 4.46 -1.22
CA ARG A 185 -3.77 4.67 -2.08
C ARG A 185 -4.02 5.88 -2.99
N ARG A 186 -3.34 6.99 -2.71
CA ARG A 186 -3.25 8.15 -3.60
C ARG A 186 -2.20 7.91 -4.70
N SER A 187 -2.29 8.66 -5.79
CA SER A 187 -1.20 8.64 -6.76
C SER A 187 0.07 9.23 -6.14
N THR A 188 1.23 8.75 -6.59
CA THR A 188 2.53 9.23 -6.10
C THR A 188 2.74 10.71 -6.37
N GLU A 189 2.13 11.23 -7.43
CA GLU A 189 2.20 12.65 -7.80
C GLU A 189 1.38 13.53 -6.86
N GLU A 190 0.17 13.10 -6.48
CA GLU A 190 -0.63 13.79 -5.47
C GLU A 190 0.11 13.83 -4.12
N LEU A 191 0.69 12.70 -3.70
CA LEU A 191 1.46 12.65 -2.45
C LEU A 191 2.72 13.52 -2.51
N ARG A 192 3.44 13.52 -3.65
CA ARG A 192 4.60 14.39 -3.86
C ARG A 192 4.20 15.86 -3.74
N THR A 193 3.11 16.23 -4.39
CA THR A 193 2.57 17.59 -4.35
C THR A 193 2.21 17.99 -2.93
N ALA A 194 1.49 17.14 -2.19
CA ALA A 194 1.12 17.41 -0.81
C ALA A 194 2.33 17.63 0.13
N ILE A 195 3.47 16.99 -0.14
CA ILE A 195 4.68 17.11 0.69
C ILE A 195 5.52 18.34 0.32
N ILE A 196 5.64 18.62 -0.98
CA ILE A 196 6.51 19.69 -1.49
C ILE A 196 5.78 21.03 -1.51
N ASP A 197 4.50 21.06 -1.88
CA ASP A 197 3.66 22.24 -1.93
C ASP A 197 2.24 21.95 -1.38
N PRO A 198 2.11 21.78 -0.04
CA PRO A 198 0.85 21.45 0.60
C PRO A 198 -0.26 22.49 0.38
N ARG A 199 0.09 23.71 -0.02
CA ARG A 199 -0.88 24.80 -0.26
C ARG A 199 -1.41 24.83 -1.69
N ARG A 200 -0.80 24.09 -2.62
CA ARG A 200 -1.21 24.04 -4.02
C ARG A 200 -2.65 23.58 -4.18
N ASP A 201 -2.98 22.44 -3.56
CA ASP A 201 -4.31 21.83 -3.67
C ASP A 201 -5.21 22.24 -2.49
N PHE A 202 -4.62 22.68 -1.37
CA PHE A 202 -5.34 23.14 -0.19
C PHE A 202 -4.72 24.42 0.39
N ALA A 203 -5.17 25.58 -0.07
CA ALA A 203 -4.58 26.88 0.30
C ALA A 203 -4.52 27.14 1.81
N ALA A 204 -5.45 26.58 2.59
CA ALA A 204 -5.50 26.70 4.04
C ALA A 204 -4.62 25.67 4.79
N SER A 205 -3.79 24.89 4.08
CA SER A 205 -2.95 23.87 4.70
C SER A 205 -1.97 24.47 5.70
N THR A 206 -1.98 23.88 6.89
CA THR A 206 -1.01 24.13 7.97
C THR A 206 0.21 23.21 7.89
N MET A 207 0.20 22.22 7.00
CA MET A 207 1.34 21.34 6.77
C MET A 207 2.53 22.16 6.23
N PRO A 208 3.73 22.02 6.82
CA PRO A 208 4.91 22.71 6.30
C PRO A 208 5.34 22.10 4.96
N SER A 209 5.93 22.93 4.10
CA SER A 209 6.60 22.45 2.88
C SER A 209 7.92 21.77 3.24
N PHE A 210 8.17 20.61 2.66
CA PHE A 210 9.43 19.88 2.78
C PHE A 210 10.33 20.01 1.54
N ALA A 211 10.05 20.96 0.65
CA ALA A 211 10.83 21.17 -0.58
C ALA A 211 12.34 21.30 -0.31
N THR A 212 12.72 22.06 0.73
CA THR A 212 14.11 22.25 1.14
C THR A 212 14.72 20.99 1.76
N SER A 213 13.93 20.18 2.47
CA SER A 213 14.39 18.94 3.10
C SER A 213 14.81 17.90 2.05
N PHE A 214 14.19 17.92 0.87
CA PHE A 214 14.47 16.99 -0.23
C PHE A 214 15.30 17.60 -1.37
N ALA A 215 15.69 18.87 -1.29
CA ALA A 215 16.39 19.58 -2.37
C ALA A 215 17.74 18.93 -2.73
N THR A 216 18.46 18.40 -1.74
CA THR A 216 19.78 17.78 -1.92
C THR A 216 19.73 16.27 -2.12
N HIS A 217 18.63 15.62 -1.74
CA HIS A 217 18.45 14.17 -1.74
C HIS A 217 17.02 13.83 -2.19
N PRO A 218 16.66 14.09 -3.47
CA PRO A 218 15.31 13.90 -3.97
C PRO A 218 14.85 12.43 -3.93
N GLU A 219 15.76 11.48 -3.90
CA GLU A 219 15.48 10.04 -3.76
C GLU A 219 14.89 9.67 -2.39
N GLN A 220 15.15 10.47 -1.35
CA GLN A 220 14.56 10.28 -0.02
C GLN A 220 13.05 10.56 -0.03
N LEU A 221 12.59 11.44 -0.93
CA LEU A 221 11.16 11.65 -1.08
C LEU A 221 10.48 10.38 -1.58
N ASP A 222 11.06 9.66 -2.54
CA ASP A 222 10.51 8.40 -3.00
C ASP A 222 10.47 7.35 -1.88
N ASP A 223 11.49 7.30 -1.02
CA ASP A 223 11.50 6.42 0.15
C ASP A 223 10.34 6.78 1.11
N LEU A 224 10.13 8.07 1.41
CA LEU A 224 9.00 8.53 2.22
C LEU A 224 7.66 8.16 1.57
N LEU A 225 7.51 8.38 0.27
CA LEU A 225 6.30 8.04 -0.49
C LEU A 225 6.00 6.54 -0.45
N VAL A 226 7.02 5.68 -0.56
CA VAL A 226 6.89 4.22 -0.39
C VAL A 226 6.28 3.91 0.98
N PHE A 227 6.76 4.56 2.04
CA PHE A 227 6.20 4.37 3.37
C PHE A 227 4.76 4.90 3.49
N LEU A 228 4.45 6.07 2.95
CA LEU A 228 3.08 6.62 3.00
C LEU A 228 2.07 5.75 2.26
N LEU A 229 2.43 5.23 1.08
CA LEU A 229 1.61 4.26 0.36
C LEU A 229 1.37 3.00 1.19
N SER A 230 2.36 2.58 1.98
CA SER A 230 2.26 1.39 2.81
C SER A 230 1.26 1.53 3.96
N LEU A 231 1.00 2.76 4.43
CA LEU A 231 0.02 3.05 5.48
C LEU A 231 -1.41 2.84 5.00
N SER A 232 -1.65 3.08 3.71
CA SER A 232 -2.97 2.98 3.09
C SER A 232 -3.37 1.56 2.65
N LEU A 233 -2.47 0.60 2.89
CA LEU A 233 -2.73 -0.80 2.60
C LEU A 233 -3.58 -1.43 3.70
N PRO A 234 -4.71 -2.10 3.35
CA PRO A 234 -5.40 -2.91 4.34
C PRO A 234 -4.42 -3.98 4.86
N PRO A 235 -4.32 -4.18 6.18
CA PRO A 235 -3.72 -5.40 6.71
C PRO A 235 -4.45 -6.58 6.08
N LEU A 236 -3.72 -7.60 5.63
CA LEU A 236 -4.38 -8.84 5.20
C LEU A 236 -5.26 -9.37 6.34
N ASP A 237 -6.51 -9.68 6.00
CA ASP A 237 -7.51 -10.19 6.92
C ASP A 237 -6.97 -11.44 7.66
N PRO A 238 -6.94 -11.45 9.01
CA PRO A 238 -6.63 -12.65 9.78
C PRO A 238 -7.62 -13.81 9.59
N GLY A 239 -8.76 -13.61 8.92
CA GLY A 239 -9.82 -14.60 8.69
C GLY A 239 -9.57 -15.61 7.56
N GLY A 240 -8.60 -15.37 6.67
CA GLY A 240 -8.26 -16.28 5.57
C GLY A 240 -7.58 -17.58 6.04
N ASP A 241 -7.79 -18.70 5.36
CA ASP A 241 -7.10 -19.96 5.59
C ASP A 241 -5.64 -20.00 5.07
N GLY A 242 -4.78 -20.74 5.79
CA GLY A 242 -3.40 -21.01 5.36
C GLY A 242 -2.34 -19.94 5.68
N TRP A 243 -1.38 -19.79 4.76
CA TRP A 243 -0.14 -19.00 4.88
C TRP A 243 -0.39 -17.52 5.28
N CYS A 244 -1.52 -16.97 4.82
CA CYS A 244 -1.94 -15.59 5.06
C CYS A 244 -2.45 -15.32 6.50
N ARG A 245 -2.84 -16.36 7.23
CA ARG A 245 -3.20 -16.27 8.67
C ARG A 245 -1.99 -16.02 9.58
N SER A 246 -0.77 -16.29 9.11
CA SER A 246 0.33 -16.67 10.01
C SER A 246 1.17 -15.51 10.59
N ARG A 247 0.95 -14.23 10.29
CA ARG A 247 1.86 -13.16 10.79
C ARG A 247 1.27 -11.87 11.35
N ALA A 248 -0.03 -11.57 11.15
CA ALA A 248 -0.61 -10.32 11.65
C ALA A 248 -0.49 -10.16 13.19
N GLY A 249 -0.45 -11.26 13.94
CA GLY A 249 -0.37 -11.24 15.42
C GLY A 249 1.02 -11.39 16.03
N ARG A 250 2.09 -11.65 15.26
CA ARG A 250 3.39 -12.04 15.86
C ARG A 250 4.15 -10.91 16.54
N TRP A 251 3.76 -9.65 16.28
CA TRP A 251 4.48 -8.45 16.72
C TRP A 251 3.61 -7.46 17.50
N GLN A 252 2.29 -7.71 17.61
CA GLN A 252 1.32 -6.78 18.21
C GLN A 252 1.51 -6.61 19.72
N GLY A 253 2.13 -7.57 20.43
CA GLY A 253 2.36 -7.48 21.87
C GLY A 253 3.73 -6.95 22.31
N LEU A 254 4.69 -6.73 21.39
CA LEU A 254 6.05 -6.31 21.79
C LEU A 254 6.15 -4.81 22.09
N VAL A 255 5.29 -3.97 21.51
CA VAL A 255 5.29 -2.52 21.80
C VAL A 255 4.56 -2.16 23.08
N GLU A 256 3.74 -3.07 23.61
CA GLU A 256 3.13 -2.95 24.94
C GLU A 256 4.07 -3.34 26.06
N GLN A 257 5.17 -4.04 25.75
CA GLN A 257 6.18 -4.35 26.76
C GLN A 257 7.01 -3.10 27.08
N HIS A 258 7.27 -2.88 28.36
CA HIS A 258 8.15 -1.81 28.81
C HIS A 258 9.51 -1.93 28.13
N CYS A 259 10.09 -0.83 27.66
CA CYS A 259 11.37 -0.87 26.94
C CYS A 259 12.49 -1.48 27.82
N SER A 260 12.38 -1.33 29.14
CA SER A 260 13.24 -1.96 30.16
C SER A 260 13.17 -3.48 30.18
N ALA A 261 12.07 -4.11 29.76
CA ALA A 261 11.92 -5.56 29.67
C ALA A 261 12.96 -6.19 28.73
N CYS A 262 13.46 -5.41 27.76
CA CYS A 262 14.51 -5.82 26.85
C CYS A 262 15.80 -4.99 26.98
N HIS A 263 15.76 -3.71 27.36
CA HIS A 263 16.93 -2.81 27.30
C HIS A 263 17.74 -2.66 28.60
N ASN A 264 17.40 -3.34 29.71
CA ASN A 264 18.10 -3.20 30.99
C ASN A 264 19.40 -4.04 31.14
N LEU A 265 20.10 -4.40 30.05
CA LEU A 265 21.37 -5.13 30.15
C LEU A 265 22.56 -4.30 29.68
N ALA A 266 23.61 -4.28 30.51
CA ALA A 266 24.87 -3.62 30.21
C ALA A 266 25.47 -4.11 28.88
N GLY A 267 25.86 -3.18 28.00
CA GLY A 267 26.63 -3.50 26.79
C GLY A 267 25.89 -3.49 25.44
N ARG A 268 24.82 -2.71 25.29
CA ARG A 268 24.08 -2.48 24.02
C ARG A 268 23.41 -3.72 23.42
N ARG A 269 23.33 -4.83 24.16
CA ARG A 269 22.57 -6.01 23.75
C ARG A 269 21.25 -5.94 24.49
N ALA A 270 20.19 -5.54 23.78
CA ALA A 270 18.83 -5.78 24.28
C ALA A 270 18.76 -7.27 24.66
N GLY A 271 18.48 -7.56 25.92
CA GLY A 271 18.72 -8.83 26.61
C GLY A 271 17.81 -10.00 26.26
N GLY A 272 17.17 -9.96 25.10
CA GLY A 272 16.70 -11.17 24.45
C GLY A 272 17.70 -11.58 23.38
N THR A 273 17.59 -12.78 22.84
CA THR A 273 18.23 -13.17 21.57
C THR A 273 17.76 -12.32 20.36
N PHE A 274 17.13 -11.17 20.58
CA PHE A 274 16.42 -10.35 19.63
C PHE A 274 17.25 -9.15 19.17
N ARG A 275 17.64 -9.14 17.89
CA ARG A 275 18.15 -7.94 17.21
C ARG A 275 16.96 -7.18 16.61
N HIS A 276 16.68 -5.98 17.13
CA HIS A 276 15.66 -5.12 16.54
C HIS A 276 16.10 -4.67 15.13
N ARG A 277 15.23 -4.77 14.12
CA ARG A 277 15.53 -4.42 12.72
C ARG A 277 15.23 -2.96 12.35
N CYS A 278 14.58 -2.22 13.24
CA CYS A 278 14.36 -0.79 13.07
C CYS A 278 15.66 0.00 13.22
N SER A 279 16.07 0.68 12.15
CA SER A 279 17.22 1.57 12.12
C SER A 279 17.14 2.71 13.16
N TYR A 280 15.95 3.17 13.55
CA TYR A 280 15.80 4.20 14.60
C TYR A 280 16.41 3.77 15.92
N LEU A 281 16.09 2.55 16.37
CA LEU A 281 16.62 2.00 17.61
C LEU A 281 18.09 1.59 17.47
N LEU A 282 18.50 1.13 16.28
CA LEU A 282 19.91 0.80 16.01
C LEU A 282 20.82 2.03 16.06
N GLU A 283 20.40 3.13 15.44
CA GLU A 283 21.16 4.40 15.42
C GLU A 283 21.17 5.07 16.79
N ARG A 284 20.03 5.03 17.51
CA ARG A 284 19.90 5.64 18.84
C ARG A 284 20.21 4.68 19.98
N GLY A 285 20.77 3.50 19.71
CA GLY A 285 21.06 2.51 20.74
C GLY A 285 22.00 3.04 21.83
N ALA A 286 22.88 4.00 21.50
CA ALA A 286 23.71 4.70 22.48
C ALA A 286 22.92 5.72 23.32
N GLU A 287 21.93 6.41 22.73
CA GLU A 287 21.09 7.39 23.41
C GLU A 287 20.11 6.72 24.37
N LEU A 288 19.57 5.57 23.95
CA LEU A 288 18.61 4.73 24.67
C LEU A 288 19.26 3.79 25.68
N ASN A 289 20.57 3.90 25.87
CA ASN A 289 21.29 3.06 26.82
C ASN A 289 21.01 3.52 28.25
N CYS A 290 20.42 2.66 29.07
CA CYS A 290 20.13 2.93 30.48
C CYS A 290 21.38 3.39 31.26
N SER A 291 22.57 2.87 30.91
CA SER A 291 23.83 3.25 31.56
C SER A 291 24.26 4.70 31.29
N ARG A 292 23.60 5.40 30.37
CA ARG A 292 23.85 6.82 30.10
C ARG A 292 23.35 7.72 31.23
N CYS A 293 22.24 7.33 31.87
CA CYS A 293 21.61 8.11 32.94
C CYS A 293 21.70 7.41 34.30
N HIS A 294 21.74 6.07 34.33
CA HIS A 294 21.80 5.26 35.54
C HIS A 294 23.20 4.65 35.70
N ARG A 295 23.90 5.02 36.79
CA ARG A 295 25.26 4.53 37.11
C ARG A 295 25.28 3.11 37.70
N GLN A 296 24.15 2.64 38.20
CA GLN A 296 23.93 1.27 38.70
C GLN A 296 22.62 0.76 38.08
N ALA A 297 22.47 -0.55 37.94
CA ALA A 297 21.20 -1.15 37.52
C ALA A 297 20.12 -0.74 38.52
N SER A 298 19.21 0.15 38.13
CA SER A 298 18.06 0.49 38.97
C SER A 298 17.15 -0.73 39.04
N SER A 299 16.79 -1.16 40.25
CA SER A 299 15.70 -2.11 40.44
C SER A 299 14.42 -1.52 39.85
N ALA A 300 13.64 -2.38 39.21
CA ALA A 300 12.38 -2.05 38.56
C ALA A 300 11.25 -1.82 39.59
N ASP A 301 11.51 -1.05 40.64
CA ASP A 301 10.57 -0.85 41.77
C ASP A 301 9.60 0.31 41.56
N SER A 302 9.67 1.01 40.42
CA SER A 302 8.62 1.96 40.01
C SER A 302 7.84 1.39 38.84
N ASP A 303 6.53 1.22 39.00
CA ASP A 303 5.60 0.92 37.91
C ASP A 303 5.56 2.01 36.83
N ASP A 304 6.19 3.17 37.10
CA ASP A 304 6.28 4.30 36.16
C ASP A 304 7.33 4.06 35.07
N ASP A 305 6.91 4.27 33.82
CA ASP A 305 7.78 4.23 32.65
C ASP A 305 8.83 5.35 32.67
N CYS A 306 10.08 5.02 32.34
CA CYS A 306 11.14 6.02 32.16
C CYS A 306 10.71 7.09 31.14
N PRO A 307 10.74 8.40 31.47
CA PRO A 307 10.26 9.47 30.59
C PRO A 307 10.93 9.48 29.21
N LEU A 308 12.24 9.17 29.16
CA LEU A 308 12.99 9.05 27.90
C LEU A 308 12.45 7.88 27.06
N LEU A 309 12.23 6.73 27.69
CA LEU A 309 11.70 5.54 27.01
C LEU A 309 10.26 5.76 26.54
N GLU A 310 9.42 6.43 27.33
CA GLU A 310 8.05 6.79 26.97
C GLU A 310 8.01 7.72 25.74
N GLN A 311 8.90 8.72 25.68
CA GLN A 311 9.02 9.60 24.51
C GLN A 311 9.36 8.81 23.24
N HIS A 312 10.29 7.86 23.33
CA HIS A 312 10.72 7.07 22.18
C HIS A 312 9.73 5.94 21.81
N ARG A 313 8.98 5.38 22.77
CA ARG A 313 7.97 4.33 22.54
C ARG A 313 6.90 4.77 21.55
N ARG A 314 6.51 6.05 21.58
CA ARG A 314 5.53 6.62 20.63
C ARG A 314 5.97 6.50 19.18
N ASN A 315 7.27 6.40 18.91
CA ASN A 315 7.79 6.24 17.56
C ASN A 315 7.74 4.78 17.09
N CYS A 316 7.54 3.80 17.98
CA CYS A 316 7.40 2.39 17.62
C CYS A 316 6.05 2.09 16.96
N VAL A 317 5.05 2.96 17.16
CA VAL A 317 3.71 2.81 16.57
C VAL A 317 3.71 2.88 15.04
N VAL A 318 4.82 3.38 14.46
CA VAL A 318 5.07 3.40 13.02
C VAL A 318 5.13 1.99 12.41
N CYS A 319 5.54 1.00 13.20
CA CYS A 319 5.70 -0.38 12.77
C CYS A 319 4.81 -1.36 13.57
N HIS A 320 4.37 -0.99 14.76
CA HIS A 320 3.57 -1.86 15.62
C HIS A 320 2.26 -1.16 16.01
N ARG A 321 1.12 -1.76 15.72
CA ARG A 321 -0.15 -1.26 16.26
C ARG A 321 -0.13 -1.41 17.78
N GLN A 322 -0.40 -0.33 18.53
CA GLN A 322 -0.78 -0.46 19.94
C GLN A 322 -2.06 -1.30 19.96
N ALA A 323 -2.04 -2.51 20.54
CA ALA A 323 -3.31 -3.10 20.94
C ALA A 323 -3.79 -2.26 22.12
N ARG A 324 -5.02 -1.76 22.02
CA ARG A 324 -5.71 -1.30 23.21
C ARG A 324 -5.97 -2.56 24.03
N GLY A 325 -5.24 -2.69 25.13
CA GLY A 325 -5.75 -3.43 26.27
C GLY A 325 -7.08 -2.78 26.65
N GLU A 326 -8.16 -3.50 26.39
CA GLU A 326 -9.36 -3.44 27.19
C GLU A 326 -8.91 -3.59 28.65
N ARG A 327 -8.87 -2.47 29.38
CA ARG A 327 -8.98 -2.53 30.83
C ARG A 327 -10.41 -2.14 31.13
N SER A 328 -11.17 -3.15 31.55
CA SER A 328 -12.39 -3.03 32.34
C SER A 328 -12.23 -2.02 33.47
#